data_AF-A0A820FGX5-F1
#
_entry.id   AF-A0A820FGX5-F1
#
_cell.length_a   1.000
_cell.length_b   1.000
_cell.length_c   1.000
_cell.angle_alpha   90.00
_cell.angle_beta   90.00
_cell.angle_gamma   90.00
#
_symmetry.space_group_name_H-M   'P 1'
#
loop_
_entity.id
_entity.type
_entity.pdbx_description
1 polymer ?
#
loop_
_entity_poly.entity_id
_entity_poly.type
_entity_poly.pdbx_seq_one_letter_code
_entity_poly.pdbx_strand_id
1 'polypeptide(L)'
;MIVEEARPRDQLHVSRMALIQPTFTSSGLQVDAPGMPSLSIPYSPLSKDIIDIEGLNVKGRRYGGKIAEWFSKFLERPGLDLIYFDEQFEPQRTKNIEREFPNEALDSDVIAYQGMSPFHLCSLESTDDLNKRLTNPIKVYNFRPNIIVSGIDKPYAEDYWREIQIGDQVKLRWFRSCLRCLHTTVNQETGIRDEKQEPWKTLQT
;
A
#
# COMPACT_ATOMS: atom_id res chain seq x y z
N MET A 1 -8.20 -1.87 -4.67
CA MET A 1 -7.90 -2.98 -3.73
C MET A 1 -8.23 -4.29 -4.42
N ILE A 2 -7.51 -5.38 -4.16
CA ILE A 2 -7.90 -6.71 -4.66
C ILE A 2 -8.66 -7.43 -3.55
N VAL A 3 -9.77 -8.07 -3.89
CA VAL A 3 -10.57 -8.89 -2.96
C VAL A 3 -10.81 -10.27 -3.51
N GLU A 4 -10.98 -11.24 -2.62
CA GLU A 4 -11.54 -12.55 -2.92
C GLU A 4 -12.92 -12.58 -2.25
N GLU A 5 -13.98 -12.68 -3.07
CA GLU A 5 -15.36 -12.39 -2.66
C GLU A 5 -15.49 -10.95 -2.14
N ALA A 6 -15.53 -10.74 -0.82
CA ALA A 6 -15.54 -9.43 -0.17
C ALA A 6 -14.33 -9.17 0.73
N ARG A 7 -13.43 -10.16 0.85
CA ARG A 7 -12.30 -10.09 1.77
C ARG A 7 -11.07 -9.49 1.10
N PRO A 8 -10.43 -8.46 1.68
CA PRO A 8 -9.18 -7.93 1.15
C PRO A 8 -8.11 -9.01 0.99
N ARG A 9 -7.35 -8.92 -0.11
CA ARG A 9 -6.13 -9.68 -0.33
C ARG A 9 -4.99 -8.69 -0.54
N ASP A 10 -3.87 -8.98 0.12
CA ASP A 10 -2.67 -8.17 0.07
C ASP A 10 -1.44 -9.07 -0.11
N GLN A 11 -0.24 -8.48 -0.04
CA GLN A 11 1.02 -9.20 -0.21
C GLN A 11 1.34 -10.19 0.92
N LEU A 12 0.67 -10.16 2.07
CA LEU A 12 0.82 -11.20 3.09
C LEU A 12 0.02 -12.45 2.75
N HIS A 13 -1.18 -12.25 2.22
CA HIS A 13 -2.03 -13.36 1.76
C HIS A 13 -1.54 -13.94 0.44
N VAL A 14 -1.04 -13.08 -0.46
CA VAL A 14 -0.65 -13.40 -1.83
C VAL A 14 0.60 -12.59 -2.23
N SER A 15 1.78 -13.03 -1.80
CA SER A 15 3.04 -12.28 -1.98
C SER A 15 3.41 -11.98 -3.43
N ARG A 16 2.97 -12.83 -4.37
CA ARG A 16 3.12 -12.62 -5.82
C ARG A 16 2.51 -11.30 -6.32
N MET A 17 1.57 -10.71 -5.56
CA MET A 17 1.05 -9.35 -5.85
C MET A 17 2.16 -8.29 -5.94
N ALA A 18 3.32 -8.49 -5.32
CA ALA A 18 4.44 -7.54 -5.41
C ALA A 18 5.01 -7.41 -6.83
N LEU A 19 4.78 -8.40 -7.69
CA LEU A 19 5.25 -8.41 -9.08
C LEU A 19 4.33 -7.67 -10.05
N ILE A 20 3.21 -7.14 -9.56
CA ILE A 20 2.26 -6.36 -10.36
C ILE A 20 2.79 -4.93 -10.44
N GLN A 21 3.09 -4.47 -11.65
CA GLN A 21 3.68 -3.16 -11.93
C GLN A 21 2.66 -2.24 -12.60
N PRO A 22 2.00 -1.33 -11.85
CA PRO A 22 1.10 -0.35 -12.42
C PRO A 22 1.87 0.86 -12.95
N THR A 23 1.47 1.36 -14.12
CA THR A 23 1.94 2.62 -14.72
C THR A 23 0.73 3.50 -15.02
N PHE A 24 0.79 4.77 -14.60
CA PHE A 24 -0.25 5.75 -14.92
C PHE A 24 -0.18 6.17 -16.39
N THR A 25 -1.34 6.25 -17.03
CA THR A 25 -1.50 6.72 -18.41
C THR A 25 -2.55 7.83 -18.46
N SER A 26 -2.76 8.45 -19.62
CA SER A 26 -3.79 9.49 -19.77
C SER A 26 -5.23 8.98 -19.56
N SER A 27 -5.49 7.68 -19.71
CA SER A 27 -6.85 7.10 -19.68
C SER A 27 -7.08 6.09 -18.56
N GLY A 28 -6.06 5.77 -17.76
CA GLY A 28 -6.15 4.78 -16.70
C GLY A 28 -4.78 4.25 -16.27
N LEU A 29 -4.77 3.02 -15.79
CA LEU A 29 -3.56 2.28 -15.43
C LEU A 29 -3.25 1.27 -16.52
N GLN A 30 -2.00 1.21 -16.96
CA GLN A 30 -1.45 0.01 -17.58
C GLN A 30 -0.85 -0.85 -16.47
N VAL A 31 -1.16 -2.14 -16.47
CA VAL A 31 -0.67 -3.09 -15.48
C VAL A 31 0.10 -4.21 -16.18
N ASP A 32 1.33 -4.41 -15.74
CA ASP A 32 2.25 -5.42 -16.25
C ASP A 32 2.61 -6.42 -15.15
N ALA A 33 2.83 -7.68 -15.52
CA ALA A 33 3.33 -8.71 -14.63
C ALA A 33 4.03 -9.84 -15.41
N PRO A 34 4.98 -10.57 -14.81
CA PRO A 34 5.71 -11.64 -15.50
C PRO A 34 4.79 -12.69 -16.11
N GLY A 35 4.98 -12.97 -17.41
CA GLY A 35 4.23 -13.99 -18.15
C GLY A 35 2.77 -13.62 -18.47
N MET A 36 2.35 -12.39 -18.22
CA MET A 36 1.01 -11.90 -18.52
C MET A 36 1.05 -10.85 -19.63
N PRO A 37 0.01 -10.78 -20.50
CA PRO A 37 -0.13 -9.64 -21.40
C PRO A 37 -0.40 -8.37 -20.59
N SER A 38 0.09 -7.23 -21.06
CA SER A 38 -0.22 -5.92 -20.47
C SER A 38 -1.73 -5.70 -20.43
N LEU A 39 -2.24 -5.23 -19.28
CA LEU A 39 -3.66 -4.97 -19.05
C LEU A 39 -3.91 -3.47 -18.91
N SER A 40 -4.82 -2.93 -19.72
CA SER A 40 -5.32 -1.57 -19.53
C SER A 40 -6.55 -1.57 -18.63
N ILE A 41 -6.52 -0.76 -17.58
CA ILE A 41 -7.58 -0.58 -16.59
C ILE A 41 -8.01 0.89 -16.61
N PRO A 42 -9.25 1.25 -16.99
CA PRO A 42 -9.71 2.64 -16.95
C PRO A 42 -9.71 3.18 -15.52
N TYR A 43 -9.63 4.50 -15.32
CA TYR A 43 -9.61 5.09 -13.96
C TYR A 43 -10.86 4.79 -13.14
N SER A 44 -11.99 4.60 -13.79
CA SER A 44 -13.23 4.21 -13.15
C SER A 44 -13.85 3.01 -13.89
N PRO A 45 -14.46 2.07 -13.15
CA PRO A 45 -15.17 0.96 -13.76
C PRO A 45 -16.45 1.46 -14.44
N LEU A 46 -16.77 0.88 -15.60
CA LEU A 46 -18.09 1.06 -16.23
C LEU A 46 -19.20 0.31 -15.48
N SER A 47 -18.83 -0.69 -14.68
CA SER A 47 -19.75 -1.49 -13.89
C SER A 47 -20.39 -0.66 -12.78
N LYS A 48 -21.70 -0.87 -12.59
CA LYS A 48 -22.46 -0.34 -11.44
C LYS A 48 -22.47 -1.29 -10.25
N ASP A 49 -21.79 -2.43 -10.34
CA ASP A 49 -21.74 -3.42 -9.28
C ASP A 49 -20.95 -2.88 -8.07
N ILE A 50 -21.60 -2.86 -6.91
CA ILE A 50 -21.09 -2.32 -5.66
C ILE A 50 -20.92 -3.47 -4.67
N ILE A 51 -19.84 -3.40 -3.90
CA ILE A 51 -19.51 -4.38 -2.87
C ILE A 51 -19.19 -3.67 -1.55
N ASP A 52 -19.70 -4.23 -0.45
CA ASP A 52 -19.25 -3.93 0.91
C ASP A 52 -17.99 -4.75 1.23
N ILE A 53 -16.91 -4.09 1.68
CA ILE A 53 -15.62 -4.75 1.92
C ILE A 53 -15.58 -5.31 3.34
N GLU A 54 -15.38 -6.62 3.48
CA GLU A 54 -15.35 -7.28 4.79
C GLU A 54 -14.20 -6.73 5.65
N GLY A 55 -14.52 -6.38 6.89
CA GLY A 55 -13.58 -5.82 7.85
C GLY A 55 -13.29 -4.33 7.68
N LEU A 56 -13.86 -3.67 6.65
CA LEU A 56 -13.74 -2.23 6.45
C LEU A 56 -15.12 -1.57 6.40
N ASN A 57 -15.23 -0.34 6.91
CA ASN A 57 -16.47 0.44 6.83
C ASN A 57 -16.53 1.25 5.53
N VAL A 58 -16.25 0.62 4.39
CA VAL A 58 -16.18 1.28 3.09
C VAL A 58 -16.65 0.35 1.97
N LYS A 59 -17.25 0.95 0.94
CA LYS A 59 -17.72 0.25 -0.26
C LYS A 59 -16.72 0.39 -1.40
N GLY A 60 -16.95 -0.34 -2.47
CA GLY A 60 -16.26 -0.14 -3.73
C GLY A 60 -17.04 -0.65 -4.92
N ARG A 61 -16.57 -0.29 -6.12
CA ARG A 61 -17.09 -0.81 -7.38
C ARG A 61 -16.18 -1.90 -7.92
N ARG A 62 -16.76 -3.01 -8.37
CA ARG A 62 -16.01 -4.06 -9.05
C ARG A 62 -15.67 -3.64 -10.48
N TYR A 63 -14.44 -3.87 -10.92
CA TYR A 63 -14.12 -3.82 -12.36
C TYR A 63 -14.70 -5.01 -13.12
N GLY A 64 -14.58 -6.22 -12.56
CA GLY A 64 -15.09 -7.46 -13.16
C GLY A 64 -14.45 -7.84 -14.51
N GLY A 65 -15.05 -8.83 -15.17
CA GLY A 65 -14.70 -9.28 -16.52
C GLY A 65 -13.20 -9.56 -16.70
N LYS A 66 -12.64 -9.10 -17.83
CA LYS A 66 -11.23 -9.33 -18.20
C LYS A 66 -10.23 -8.85 -17.16
N ILE A 67 -10.58 -7.83 -16.37
CA ILE A 67 -9.71 -7.28 -15.33
C ILE A 67 -9.64 -8.29 -14.16
N ALA A 68 -10.81 -8.74 -13.66
CA ALA A 68 -10.88 -9.76 -12.61
C ALA A 68 -10.21 -11.08 -13.03
N GLU A 69 -10.45 -11.51 -14.28
CA GLU A 69 -9.82 -12.70 -14.88
C GLU A 69 -8.29 -12.58 -14.92
N TRP A 70 -7.76 -11.41 -15.27
CA TRP A 70 -6.31 -11.17 -15.34
C TRP A 70 -5.65 -11.30 -13.96
N PHE A 71 -6.22 -10.67 -12.93
CA PHE A 71 -5.69 -10.77 -11.56
C PHE A 71 -5.82 -12.20 -11.03
N SER A 72 -6.97 -12.85 -11.26
CA SER A 72 -7.20 -14.24 -10.86
C SER A 72 -6.18 -15.20 -11.49
N LYS A 73 -5.90 -15.01 -12.79
CA LYS A 73 -4.92 -15.81 -13.53
C LYS A 73 -3.50 -15.57 -13.03
N PHE A 74 -3.06 -14.31 -12.92
CA PHE A 74 -1.68 -14.01 -12.52
C PHE A 74 -1.36 -14.46 -11.10
N LEU A 75 -2.33 -14.29 -10.20
CA LEU A 75 -2.17 -14.63 -8.78
C LEU A 75 -2.54 -16.09 -8.48
N GLU A 76 -2.86 -16.88 -9.51
CA GLU A 76 -3.20 -18.30 -9.43
C GLU A 76 -4.30 -18.57 -8.38
N ARG A 77 -5.28 -17.67 -8.34
CA ARG A 77 -6.38 -17.68 -7.37
C ARG A 77 -7.69 -17.31 -8.07
N PRO A 78 -8.65 -18.23 -8.18
CA PRO A 78 -9.93 -17.92 -8.82
C PRO A 78 -10.76 -16.97 -7.94
N GLY A 79 -11.62 -16.16 -8.57
CA GLY A 79 -12.58 -15.31 -7.87
C GLY A 79 -12.01 -14.02 -7.28
N LEU A 80 -10.88 -13.55 -7.82
CA LEU A 80 -10.33 -12.25 -7.43
C LEU A 80 -10.96 -11.11 -8.24
N ASP A 81 -11.34 -10.05 -7.53
CA ASP A 81 -11.85 -8.81 -8.12
C ASP A 81 -10.93 -7.63 -7.79
N LEU A 82 -10.75 -6.74 -8.77
CA LEU A 82 -10.20 -5.41 -8.52
C LEU A 82 -11.34 -4.46 -8.15
N ILE A 83 -11.19 -3.80 -7.02
CA ILE A 83 -12.14 -2.86 -6.43
C ILE A 83 -11.62 -1.43 -6.55
N TYR A 84 -12.47 -0.58 -7.12
CA TYR A 84 -12.32 0.87 -7.19
C TYR A 84 -13.08 1.55 -6.04
N PHE A 85 -12.44 2.51 -5.38
CA PHE A 85 -13.15 3.40 -4.45
C PHE A 85 -13.79 4.53 -5.27
N ASP A 86 -15.11 4.56 -5.30
CA ASP A 86 -15.85 5.68 -5.91
C ASP A 86 -15.95 6.82 -4.90
N GLU A 87 -15.59 8.03 -5.34
CA GLU A 87 -15.65 9.26 -4.52
C GLU A 87 -17.06 9.60 -4.05
N GLN A 88 -18.10 9.00 -4.64
CA GLN A 88 -19.48 9.09 -4.14
C GLN A 88 -19.71 8.31 -2.85
N PHE A 89 -18.83 7.38 -2.47
CA PHE A 89 -18.94 6.62 -1.23
C PHE A 89 -18.25 7.35 -0.08
N GLU A 90 -18.81 7.20 1.12
CA GLU A 90 -18.17 7.74 2.32
C GLU A 90 -16.84 7.00 2.57
N PRO A 91 -15.71 7.72 2.68
CA PRO A 91 -14.43 7.12 3.04
C PRO A 91 -14.39 6.76 4.53
N GLN A 92 -13.39 5.97 4.92
CA GLN A 92 -13.18 5.64 6.33
C GLN A 92 -12.55 6.82 7.06
N ARG A 93 -13.08 7.16 8.25
CA ARG A 93 -12.45 8.16 9.13
C ARG A 93 -11.25 7.54 9.82
N THR A 94 -10.07 8.15 9.66
CA THR A 94 -8.83 7.62 10.26
C THR A 94 -8.93 7.51 11.78
N LYS A 95 -9.65 8.42 12.44
CA LYS A 95 -9.87 8.37 13.91
C LYS A 95 -10.60 7.10 14.40
N ASN A 96 -11.29 6.39 13.51
CA ASN A 96 -12.02 5.17 13.85
C ASN A 96 -11.16 3.90 13.72
N ILE A 97 -9.94 4.02 13.19
CA ILE A 97 -9.01 2.92 12.95
C ILE A 97 -8.06 2.82 14.14
N GLU A 98 -8.19 1.73 14.90
CA GLU A 98 -7.32 1.27 16.00
C GLU A 98 -7.06 2.28 17.14
N ARG A 99 -7.41 1.88 18.37
CA ARG A 99 -7.46 2.77 19.56
C ARG A 99 -6.28 2.64 20.51
N GLU A 100 -5.27 1.84 20.17
CA GLU A 100 -4.22 1.43 21.11
C GLU A 100 -3.13 2.50 21.35
N PHE A 101 -3.10 3.57 20.55
CA PHE A 101 -2.11 4.65 20.67
C PHE A 101 -2.78 6.03 20.59
N PRO A 102 -2.13 7.10 21.08
CA PRO A 102 -2.63 8.47 20.92
C PRO A 102 -2.93 8.74 19.45
N ASN A 103 -4.20 8.98 19.15
CA ASN A 103 -4.67 9.19 17.80
C ASN A 103 -4.69 10.69 17.51
N GLU A 104 -3.70 11.21 16.78
CA GLU A 104 -3.65 12.61 16.32
C GLU A 104 -4.44 12.83 15.02
N ALA A 105 -5.38 11.93 14.70
CA ALA A 105 -6.24 12.10 13.55
C ALA A 105 -7.24 13.22 13.80
N LEU A 106 -7.38 14.09 12.80
CA LEU A 106 -8.42 15.10 12.74
C LEU A 106 -9.71 14.49 12.19
N ASP A 107 -10.84 15.15 12.43
CA ASP A 107 -12.13 14.71 11.89
C ASP A 107 -12.15 14.68 10.35
N SER A 108 -11.36 15.52 9.71
CA SER A 108 -11.17 15.58 8.26
C SER A 108 -10.29 14.47 7.70
N ASP A 109 -9.58 13.73 8.55
CA ASP A 109 -8.68 12.68 8.07
C ASP A 109 -9.48 11.46 7.64
N VAL A 110 -9.30 11.10 6.38
CA VAL A 110 -10.00 10.01 5.75
C VAL A 110 -9.05 9.16 4.91
N ILE A 111 -9.37 7.89 4.81
CA ILE A 111 -8.71 6.95 3.92
C ILE A 111 -9.75 6.06 3.23
N ALA A 112 -9.39 5.50 2.07
CA ALA A 112 -10.22 4.52 1.41
C ALA A 112 -9.84 3.11 1.87
N TYR A 113 -8.78 2.56 1.29
CA TYR A 113 -8.33 1.18 1.48
C TYR A 113 -6.95 1.08 2.13
N GLN A 114 -6.33 2.21 2.46
CA GLN A 114 -5.05 2.28 3.15
C GLN A 114 -5.17 1.70 4.57
N GLY A 115 -4.05 1.29 5.16
CA GLY A 115 -4.05 0.73 6.51
C GLY A 115 -4.38 1.75 7.59
N MET A 116 -3.78 2.95 7.54
CA MET A 116 -3.97 3.99 8.58
C MET A 116 -3.85 5.42 8.06
N SER A 117 -2.94 5.69 7.13
CA SER A 117 -2.63 7.04 6.65
C SER A 117 -2.74 7.13 5.12
N PRO A 118 -3.16 8.27 4.55
CA PRO A 118 -3.14 8.48 3.10
C PRO A 118 -1.71 8.52 2.54
N PHE A 119 -0.73 8.95 3.34
CA PHE A 119 0.67 9.05 2.94
C PHE A 119 1.58 8.35 3.95
N HIS A 120 2.58 7.66 3.41
CA HIS A 120 3.69 7.08 4.16
C HIS A 120 5.01 7.57 3.57
N LEU A 121 5.92 8.02 4.44
CA LEU A 121 7.22 8.58 4.08
C LEU A 121 8.35 7.74 4.68
N CYS A 122 9.42 7.56 3.92
CA CYS A 122 10.67 6.95 4.37
C CYS A 122 11.86 7.72 3.81
N SER A 123 12.95 7.79 4.58
CA SER A 123 14.24 8.23 4.04
C SER A 123 15.08 7.05 3.55
N LEU A 124 15.95 7.31 2.58
CA LEU A 124 16.96 6.34 2.12
C LEU A 124 17.95 6.05 3.25
N GLU A 125 18.33 7.07 4.03
CA GLU A 125 19.28 6.98 5.13
C GLU A 125 18.80 6.06 6.25
N SER A 126 17.50 6.10 6.61
CA SER A 126 16.90 5.14 7.55
C SER A 126 16.94 3.70 7.04
N THR A 127 16.77 3.51 5.74
CA THR A 127 16.81 2.19 5.10
C THR A 127 18.25 1.67 5.07
N ASP A 128 19.20 2.53 4.73
CA ASP A 128 20.63 2.19 4.70
C ASP A 128 21.16 1.85 6.09
N ASP A 129 20.71 2.56 7.13
CA ASP A 129 21.09 2.25 8.50
C ASP A 129 20.55 0.89 8.96
N LEU A 130 19.28 0.59 8.65
CA LEU A 130 18.71 -0.73 8.89
C LEU A 130 19.50 -1.83 8.16
N ASN A 131 19.86 -1.59 6.90
CA ASN A 131 20.59 -2.56 6.07
C ASN A 131 21.96 -2.94 6.66
N LYS A 132 22.61 -2.08 7.46
CA LYS A 132 23.85 -2.42 8.18
C LYS A 132 23.66 -3.54 9.21
N ARG A 133 22.42 -3.75 9.67
CA ARG A 133 22.04 -4.79 10.65
C ARG A 133 21.49 -6.05 9.99
N LEU A 134 21.29 -6.05 8.67
CA LEU A 134 20.71 -7.18 7.94
C LEU A 134 21.80 -7.99 7.25
N THR A 135 21.64 -9.33 7.23
CA THR A 135 22.47 -10.20 6.39
C THR A 135 22.17 -9.98 4.90
N ASN A 136 20.88 -9.82 4.57
CA ASN A 136 20.40 -9.56 3.21
C ASN A 136 19.79 -8.16 3.18
N PRO A 137 20.43 -7.18 2.52
CA PRO A 137 19.89 -5.84 2.39
C PRO A 137 18.53 -5.83 1.68
N ILE A 138 17.66 -4.91 2.10
CA ILE A 138 16.36 -4.67 1.49
C ILE A 138 16.33 -3.30 0.79
N LYS A 139 15.31 -3.07 -0.03
CA LYS A 139 15.04 -1.77 -0.63
C LYS A 139 13.99 -1.02 0.17
N VAL A 140 13.99 0.31 0.04
CA VAL A 140 12.99 1.18 0.69
C VAL A 140 11.54 0.79 0.32
N TYR A 141 11.35 0.19 -0.86
CA TYR A 141 10.05 -0.30 -1.35
C TYR A 141 9.45 -1.42 -0.50
N ASN A 142 10.24 -2.17 0.29
CA ASN A 142 9.72 -3.12 1.27
C ASN A 142 8.79 -2.45 2.30
N PHE A 143 8.98 -1.15 2.56
CA PHE A 143 8.13 -0.36 3.46
C PHE A 143 6.90 0.24 2.79
N ARG A 144 6.79 0.12 1.46
CA ARG A 144 5.69 0.64 0.64
C ARG A 144 5.40 2.15 0.83
N PRO A 145 6.44 3.02 0.86
CA PRO A 145 6.22 4.45 1.01
C PRO A 145 5.56 5.06 -0.23
N ASN A 146 4.81 6.14 0.00
CA ASN A 146 4.36 7.04 -1.05
C ASN A 146 5.43 8.08 -1.39
N ILE A 147 6.20 8.51 -0.39
CA ILE A 147 7.22 9.55 -0.50
C ILE A 147 8.55 8.98 -0.01
N ILE A 148 9.57 9.06 -0.85
CA ILE A 148 10.95 8.69 -0.51
C ILE A 148 11.77 9.97 -0.50
N VAL A 149 12.47 10.23 0.60
CA VAL A 149 13.37 11.38 0.75
C VAL A 149 14.82 10.93 0.89
N SER A 150 15.73 11.85 0.61
CA SER A 150 17.18 11.67 0.80
C SER A 150 17.82 13.00 1.11
N GLY A 151 19.08 12.99 1.55
CA GLY A 151 19.83 14.17 1.96
C GLY A 151 19.47 14.65 3.38
N ILE A 152 19.09 13.73 4.28
CA ILE A 152 18.82 14.07 5.68
C ILE A 152 20.06 13.92 6.56
N ASP A 153 20.17 14.72 7.61
CA ASP A 153 21.39 14.80 8.45
C ASP A 153 21.71 13.50 9.22
N LYS A 154 20.68 12.71 9.55
CA LYS A 154 20.81 11.45 10.30
C LYS A 154 19.71 10.46 9.93
N PRO A 155 19.97 9.14 9.96
CA PRO A 155 18.92 8.13 9.89
C PRO A 155 17.81 8.41 10.90
N TYR A 156 16.57 8.17 10.50
CA TYR A 156 15.35 8.35 11.30
C TYR A 156 15.03 9.80 11.66
N ALA A 157 15.68 10.80 11.04
CA ALA A 157 15.31 12.20 11.28
C ALA A 157 13.85 12.49 10.88
N GLU A 158 13.31 11.75 9.91
CA GLU A 158 11.92 11.91 9.45
C GLU A 158 10.88 11.65 10.54
N ASP A 159 11.21 10.86 11.57
CA ASP A 159 10.30 10.56 12.67
C ASP A 159 9.97 11.79 13.53
N TYR A 160 10.82 12.82 13.46
CA TYR A 160 10.72 14.04 14.26
C TYR A 160 10.13 15.22 13.48
N TRP A 161 9.91 15.08 12.17
CA TRP A 161 9.32 16.15 11.36
C TRP A 161 7.83 16.26 11.63
N ARG A 162 7.42 17.37 12.28
CA ARG A 162 6.01 17.65 12.57
C ARG A 162 5.26 18.22 11.38
N GLU A 163 5.96 18.95 10.53
CA GLU A 163 5.43 19.52 9.29
C GLU A 163 6.45 19.34 8.18
N ILE A 164 5.95 19.07 6.97
CA ILE A 164 6.76 18.89 5.77
C ILE A 164 6.12 19.73 4.66
N GLN A 165 6.94 20.55 4.01
CA GLN A 165 6.56 21.34 2.85
C GLN A 165 7.22 20.74 1.60
N ILE A 166 6.44 20.45 0.56
CA ILE A 166 6.92 19.96 -0.73
C ILE A 166 6.52 20.96 -1.82
N GLY A 167 7.52 21.60 -2.43
CA GLY A 167 7.29 22.76 -3.30
C GLY A 167 6.55 23.88 -2.56
N ASP A 168 5.74 24.68 -3.25
CA ASP A 168 5.05 25.81 -2.64
C ASP A 168 3.63 25.48 -2.13
N GLN A 169 3.05 24.36 -2.57
CA GLN A 169 1.61 24.09 -2.40
C GLN A 169 1.30 22.95 -1.44
N VAL A 170 2.21 21.99 -1.26
CA VAL A 170 1.91 20.77 -0.49
C VAL A 170 2.46 20.90 0.93
N LYS A 171 1.54 20.92 1.90
CA LYS A 171 1.84 20.83 3.34
C LYS A 171 1.34 19.50 3.87
N LEU A 172 2.25 18.74 4.46
CA LEU A 172 1.94 17.52 5.19
C LEU A 172 2.23 17.77 6.67
N ARG A 173 1.37 17.23 7.53
CA ARG A 173 1.62 17.19 8.97
C ARG A 173 1.90 15.76 9.40
N TRP A 174 2.64 15.63 10.48
CA TRP A 174 2.80 14.37 11.16
C TRP A 174 1.45 13.87 11.70
N PHE A 175 1.25 12.55 11.61
CA PHE A 175 0.08 11.87 12.16
C PHE A 175 0.52 10.85 13.21
N ARG A 176 1.37 9.90 12.82
CA ARG A 176 1.98 8.91 13.72
C ARG A 176 3.13 8.18 13.04
N SER A 177 3.99 7.55 13.84
CA SER A 177 4.97 6.58 13.35
C SER A 177 4.27 5.31 12.83
N CYS A 178 4.78 4.77 11.72
CA CYS A 178 4.27 3.55 11.10
C CYS A 178 4.82 2.32 11.82
N LEU A 179 3.95 1.60 12.53
CA LEU A 179 4.30 0.31 13.11
C LEU A 179 4.59 -0.69 11.98
N ARG A 180 5.76 -1.32 12.04
CA ARG A 180 6.20 -2.24 10.99
C ARG A 180 5.66 -3.64 11.25
N CYS A 181 5.03 -4.19 10.22
CA CYS A 181 4.45 -5.53 10.24
C CYS A 181 5.18 -6.45 9.25
N LEU A 182 4.69 -7.68 9.16
CA LEU A 182 5.24 -8.73 8.31
C LEU A 182 5.23 -8.39 6.81
N HIS A 183 4.46 -7.40 6.34
CA HIS A 183 4.49 -6.98 4.92
C HIS A 183 5.89 -6.60 4.46
N THR A 184 6.73 -6.08 5.36
CA THR A 184 8.13 -5.73 5.06
C THR A 184 8.98 -6.92 4.63
N THR A 185 8.56 -8.14 4.96
CA THR A 185 9.28 -9.40 4.66
C THR A 185 9.07 -9.90 3.23
N VAL A 186 8.18 -9.28 2.46
CA VAL A 186 7.95 -9.64 1.05
C VAL A 186 8.96 -8.91 0.16
N ASN A 187 9.80 -9.66 -0.54
CA ASN A 187 10.71 -9.11 -1.54
C ASN A 187 9.89 -8.59 -2.73
N GLN A 188 10.02 -7.30 -3.04
CA GLN A 188 9.21 -6.64 -4.06
C GLN A 188 9.60 -6.99 -5.51
N GLU A 189 10.77 -7.61 -5.72
CA GLU A 189 11.25 -8.02 -7.05
C GLU A 189 10.96 -9.48 -7.37
N THR A 190 10.89 -10.33 -6.35
CA THR A 190 10.66 -11.78 -6.51
C THR A 190 9.25 -12.21 -6.08
N GLY A 191 8.56 -11.39 -5.29
CA GLY A 191 7.28 -11.77 -4.68
C GLY A 191 7.40 -12.91 -3.67
N ILE A 192 8.61 -13.19 -3.18
CA ILE A 192 8.89 -14.24 -2.20
C ILE A 192 9.04 -13.60 -0.82
N ARG A 193 8.43 -14.25 0.18
CA ARG A 193 8.55 -13.84 1.57
C ARG A 193 9.84 -14.40 2.19
N ASP A 194 10.55 -13.58 2.95
CA ASP A 194 11.74 -14.02 3.67
C ASP A 194 11.36 -15.02 4.78
N GLU A 195 11.97 -16.20 4.74
CA GLU A 195 11.70 -17.30 5.67
C GLU A 195 12.11 -16.98 7.11
N LYS A 196 13.15 -16.15 7.28
CA LYS A 196 13.61 -15.69 8.59
C LYS A 196 12.79 -14.54 9.12
N GLN A 197 11.86 -14.00 8.31
CA GLN A 197 11.02 -12.84 8.58
C GLN A 197 11.85 -11.55 8.72
N GLU A 198 12.95 -11.45 7.99
CA GLU A 198 13.66 -10.18 7.84
C GLU A 198 12.95 -9.25 6.84
N PRO A 199 12.96 -7.92 7.07
CA PRO A 199 13.62 -7.19 8.15
C PRO A 199 12.78 -7.06 9.42
N TRP A 200 11.57 -7.64 9.45
CA TRP A 200 10.62 -7.43 10.55
C TRP A 200 11.19 -7.81 11.91
N LYS A 201 11.93 -8.92 12.01
CA LYS A 201 12.61 -9.30 13.26
C LYS A 201 13.65 -8.27 13.71
N THR A 202 14.53 -7.82 12.82
CA THR A 202 15.53 -6.80 13.15
C THR A 202 14.90 -5.46 13.54
N LEU A 203 13.71 -5.14 13.02
CA LEU A 203 12.96 -3.94 13.41
C LEU A 203 12.35 -4.01 14.82
N GLN A 204 12.30 -5.20 15.44
CA GLN A 204 11.80 -5.38 16.81
C GLN A 204 12.88 -5.23 17.89
N THR A 205 14.14 -5.07 17.50
CA THR A 205 15.30 -4.92 18.40
C THR A 205 15.73 -3.47 18.48
#